data_AF-A0A1I2BVV7-F1
#
_entry.id   AF-A0A1I2BVV7-F1
#
_cell.length_a   1.000
_cell.length_b   1.000
_cell.length_c   1.000
_cell.angle_alpha   90.00
_cell.angle_beta   90.00
_cell.angle_gamma   90.00
#
_symmetry.space_group_name_H-M   'P 1'
#
loop_
_entity.id
_entity.type
_entity.pdbx_description
1 polymer ?
#
loop_
_entity_poly.entity_id
_entity_poly.type
_entity_poly.pdbx_seq_one_letter_code
_entity_poly.pdbx_strand_id
1 'polypeptide(L)'
;MRTQGQARRSSETRGEAVVRKVLAAALREVGRAGYHGLRIEEVAARAGVNKTTVYRRWPTKQALLRDALLSITSEVFTTPRTGSLRGDVLAYARRNAALAARPEYRGLFRIFVAEGEDAELLAIVRSLREAFEPVPREVLTAARARGEIGAGADPALLFEVLGAALNWWLFFEHTPTDEAFLHRLVDLMVSQMSQRATEPADITVEKLLAALDCGRATLYRYIDRGLLPPPIEGRRGRPARWSPEALARAKKIRTLLAQGFTLATIEQRLAGGSRGPAARPGRTRPRLQAAAMSGAQGARAACAGETTET
;
A
#
# COMPACT_ATOMS: atom_id res chain seq x y z
N MET A 1 6.91 -54.68 7.25
CA MET A 1 6.30 -53.34 7.10
C MET A 1 7.28 -52.15 7.00
N ARG A 2 8.58 -52.25 7.38
CA ARG A 2 9.52 -51.11 7.30
C ARG A 2 9.96 -50.72 5.86
N THR A 3 9.99 -51.66 4.91
CA THR A 3 10.55 -51.45 3.56
C THR A 3 9.61 -50.68 2.60
N GLN A 4 8.29 -50.82 2.73
CA GLN A 4 7.32 -50.10 1.90
C GLN A 4 7.19 -48.61 2.28
N GLY A 5 7.33 -48.28 3.57
CA GLY A 5 7.38 -46.88 4.04
C GLY A 5 8.65 -46.14 3.60
N GLN A 6 9.77 -46.85 3.44
CA GLN A 6 11.04 -46.28 2.95
C GLN A 6 10.97 -45.96 1.45
N ALA A 7 10.44 -46.88 0.63
CA ALA A 7 10.31 -46.71 -0.81
C ALA A 7 9.31 -45.61 -1.17
N ARG A 8 8.18 -45.53 -0.46
CA ARG A 8 7.13 -44.51 -0.68
C ARG A 8 7.62 -43.11 -0.29
N ARG A 9 8.34 -42.99 0.84
CA ARG A 9 9.04 -41.74 1.21
C ARG A 9 10.10 -41.36 0.17
N SER A 10 10.93 -42.29 -0.30
CA SER A 10 11.91 -41.98 -1.35
C SER A 10 11.28 -41.53 -2.68
N SER A 11 10.11 -42.07 -3.04
CA SER A 11 9.37 -41.63 -4.22
C SER A 11 8.72 -40.26 -4.06
N GLU A 12 8.22 -39.95 -2.86
CA GLU A 12 7.66 -38.64 -2.49
C GLU A 12 8.77 -37.56 -2.51
N THR A 13 9.93 -37.84 -1.90
CA THR A 13 11.08 -36.93 -1.92
C THR A 13 11.60 -36.67 -3.33
N ARG A 14 11.64 -37.70 -4.20
CA ARG A 14 12.05 -37.56 -5.60
C ARG A 14 11.04 -36.74 -6.40
N GLY A 15 9.73 -36.93 -6.16
CA GLY A 15 8.66 -36.14 -6.75
C GLY A 15 8.72 -34.66 -6.35
N GLU A 16 8.95 -34.36 -5.08
CA GLU A 16 9.11 -32.98 -4.60
C GLU A 16 10.34 -32.29 -5.17
N ALA A 17 11.46 -33.01 -5.30
CA ALA A 17 12.67 -32.46 -5.90
C ALA A 17 12.44 -32.08 -7.38
N VAL A 18 11.70 -32.90 -8.12
CA VAL A 18 11.29 -32.60 -9.50
C VAL A 18 10.40 -31.36 -9.55
N VAL A 19 9.42 -31.26 -8.66
CA VAL A 19 8.53 -30.08 -8.57
C VAL A 19 9.34 -28.82 -8.33
N ARG A 20 10.21 -28.80 -7.31
CA ARG A 20 11.05 -27.63 -7.01
C ARG A 20 11.90 -27.20 -8.21
N LYS A 21 12.47 -28.16 -8.95
CA LYS A 21 13.24 -27.88 -10.18
C LYS A 21 12.39 -27.22 -11.26
N VAL A 22 11.20 -27.74 -11.51
CA VAL A 22 10.27 -27.20 -12.53
C VAL A 22 9.80 -25.80 -12.16
N LEU A 23 9.38 -25.58 -10.91
CA LEU A 23 8.95 -24.26 -10.44
C LEU A 23 10.08 -23.22 -10.51
N ALA A 24 11.29 -23.58 -10.07
CA ALA A 24 12.45 -22.70 -10.19
C ALA A 24 12.87 -22.43 -11.65
N ALA A 25 12.67 -23.38 -12.56
CA ALA A 25 12.88 -23.17 -13.99
C ALA A 25 11.82 -22.22 -14.59
N ALA A 26 10.56 -22.33 -14.18
CA ALA A 26 9.48 -21.45 -14.61
C ALA A 26 9.74 -19.99 -14.19
N LEU A 27 10.14 -19.74 -12.94
CA LEU A 27 10.45 -18.39 -12.45
C LEU A 27 11.59 -17.73 -13.24
N ARG A 28 12.63 -18.50 -13.54
CA ARG A 28 13.76 -18.02 -14.37
C ARG A 28 13.35 -17.72 -15.79
N GLU A 29 12.49 -18.56 -16.38
CA GLU A 29 12.03 -18.36 -17.75
C GLU A 29 11.12 -17.13 -17.86
N VAL A 30 10.19 -16.96 -16.92
CA VAL A 30 9.34 -15.75 -16.85
C VAL A 30 10.20 -14.49 -16.63
N GLY A 31 11.17 -14.54 -15.72
CA GLY A 31 12.09 -13.42 -15.50
C GLY A 31 12.92 -13.04 -16.73
N ARG A 32 13.14 -13.97 -17.67
CA ARG A 32 13.89 -13.77 -18.91
C ARG A 32 13.02 -13.29 -20.07
N ALA A 33 11.85 -13.91 -20.26
CA ALA A 33 11.04 -13.79 -21.47
C ALA A 33 9.70 -13.06 -21.27
N GLY A 34 9.38 -12.64 -20.04
CA GLY A 34 8.06 -12.12 -19.68
C GLY A 34 7.02 -13.25 -19.58
N TYR A 35 5.77 -12.88 -19.29
CA TYR A 35 4.71 -13.88 -19.16
C TYR A 35 4.21 -14.40 -20.53
N HIS A 36 4.13 -13.53 -21.54
CA HIS A 36 3.78 -13.96 -22.89
C HIS A 36 4.84 -14.86 -23.54
N GLY A 37 6.11 -14.66 -23.19
CA GLY A 37 7.23 -15.49 -23.67
C GLY A 37 7.42 -16.82 -22.92
N LEU A 38 6.67 -17.08 -21.84
CA LEU A 38 6.78 -18.31 -21.06
C LEU A 38 6.35 -19.54 -21.88
N ARG A 39 7.30 -20.46 -22.11
CA ARG A 39 7.09 -21.73 -22.82
C ARG A 39 7.34 -22.93 -21.90
N ILE A 40 6.39 -23.85 -21.82
CA ILE A 40 6.49 -25.06 -20.97
C ILE A 40 7.62 -25.98 -21.45
N GLU A 41 7.87 -26.01 -22.75
CA GLU A 41 8.97 -26.70 -23.42
C GLU A 41 10.33 -26.26 -22.84
N GLU A 42 10.55 -24.95 -22.79
CA GLU A 42 11.78 -24.33 -22.29
C GLU A 42 11.94 -24.59 -20.78
N VAL A 43 10.83 -24.54 -20.03
CA VAL A 43 10.83 -24.89 -18.60
C VAL A 43 11.22 -26.36 -18.41
N ALA A 44 10.66 -27.28 -19.20
CA ALA A 44 10.95 -28.71 -19.11
C ALA A 44 12.41 -29.01 -19.44
N ALA A 45 12.93 -28.41 -20.52
CA ALA A 45 14.34 -28.50 -20.92
C ALA A 45 15.27 -27.99 -19.81
N ARG A 46 14.99 -26.80 -19.27
CA ARG A 46 15.78 -26.19 -18.18
C ARG A 46 15.72 -26.99 -16.88
N ALA A 47 14.58 -27.60 -16.57
CA ALA A 47 14.41 -28.43 -15.38
C ALA A 47 15.00 -29.85 -15.54
N GLY A 48 15.38 -30.24 -16.78
CA GLY A 48 15.88 -31.57 -17.09
C GLY A 48 14.81 -32.65 -16.96
N VAL A 49 13.56 -32.34 -17.32
CA VAL A 49 12.42 -33.27 -17.21
C VAL A 49 11.67 -33.39 -18.53
N ASN A 50 10.95 -34.48 -18.71
CA ASN A 50 10.10 -34.65 -19.89
C ASN A 50 8.89 -33.69 -19.83
N LYS A 51 8.55 -33.06 -20.96
CA LYS A 51 7.40 -32.16 -21.11
C LYS A 51 6.08 -32.76 -20.60
N THR A 52 5.86 -34.05 -20.83
CA THR A 52 4.67 -34.78 -20.34
C THR A 52 4.59 -34.79 -18.81
N THR A 53 5.73 -34.78 -18.11
CA THR A 53 5.78 -34.70 -16.65
C THR A 53 5.31 -33.33 -16.16
N VAL A 54 5.61 -32.27 -16.90
CA VAL A 54 5.14 -30.91 -16.58
C VAL A 54 3.64 -30.79 -16.85
N TYR A 55 3.16 -31.15 -18.04
CA TYR A 55 1.72 -31.04 -18.37
C TYR A 55 0.80 -31.87 -17.49
N ARG A 56 1.25 -33.06 -17.05
CA ARG A 56 0.46 -33.90 -16.16
C ARG A 56 0.13 -33.19 -14.84
N ARG A 57 1.02 -32.29 -14.36
CA ARG A 57 0.85 -31.58 -13.09
C ARG A 57 0.36 -30.15 -13.29
N TRP A 58 0.77 -29.49 -14.36
CA TRP A 58 0.36 -28.15 -14.73
C TRP A 58 -0.16 -28.16 -16.17
N PRO A 59 -1.48 -28.35 -16.36
CA PRO A 59 -2.07 -28.42 -17.70
C PRO A 59 -1.90 -27.13 -18.51
N THR A 60 -1.72 -26.00 -17.82
CA THR A 60 -1.61 -24.67 -18.42
C THR A 60 -0.40 -23.91 -17.88
N LYS A 61 0.12 -22.94 -18.66
CA LYS A 61 1.24 -22.09 -18.22
C LYS A 61 0.85 -21.22 -17.02
N GLN A 62 -0.42 -20.85 -16.90
CA GLN A 62 -1.01 -20.11 -15.79
C GLN A 62 -0.94 -20.93 -14.50
N ALA A 63 -1.32 -22.20 -14.56
CA ALA A 63 -1.24 -23.12 -13.40
C ALA A 63 0.21 -23.30 -12.96
N LEU A 64 1.14 -23.45 -13.91
CA LEU A 64 2.57 -23.54 -13.63
C LEU A 64 3.10 -22.27 -12.97
N LEU A 65 2.79 -21.09 -13.53
CA LEU A 65 3.25 -19.82 -13.00
C LEU A 65 2.66 -19.54 -11.60
N ARG A 66 1.38 -19.82 -11.40
CA ARG A 66 0.72 -19.69 -10.09
C ARG A 66 1.47 -20.49 -9.02
N ASP A 67 1.69 -21.79 -9.26
CA ASP A 67 2.38 -22.64 -8.29
C ASP A 67 3.85 -22.21 -8.11
N ALA A 68 4.49 -21.75 -9.18
CA ALA A 68 5.86 -21.23 -9.11
C ALA A 68 5.94 -20.00 -8.20
N LEU A 69 4.98 -19.07 -8.33
CA LEU A 69 4.87 -17.89 -7.46
C LEU A 69 4.57 -18.29 -6.01
N LEU A 70 3.63 -19.20 -5.79
CA LEU A 70 3.32 -19.71 -4.44
C LEU A 70 4.56 -20.33 -3.76
N SER A 71 5.47 -20.94 -4.55
CA SER A 71 6.67 -21.57 -4.00
C SER A 71 7.69 -20.59 -3.43
N ILE A 72 7.77 -19.36 -3.95
CA ILE A 72 8.71 -18.34 -3.44
C ILE A 72 8.13 -17.46 -2.35
N THR A 73 6.81 -17.51 -2.17
CA THR A 73 6.08 -16.72 -1.18
C THR A 73 5.66 -17.52 0.05
N SER A 74 6.06 -18.80 0.15
CA SER A 74 5.72 -19.73 1.23
C SER A 74 5.91 -19.14 2.64
N GLU A 75 6.95 -18.34 2.85
CA GLU A 75 7.28 -17.72 4.14
C GLU A 75 6.24 -16.67 4.57
N VAL A 76 5.52 -16.05 3.63
CA VAL A 76 4.50 -15.04 3.90
C VAL A 76 3.19 -15.68 4.39
N PHE A 77 2.95 -16.97 4.10
CA PHE A 77 1.74 -17.69 4.50
C PHE A 77 1.68 -18.05 5.99
N THR A 78 2.78 -17.90 6.72
CA THR A 78 2.75 -18.20 8.16
C THR A 78 2.20 -17.01 8.92
N THR A 79 1.10 -17.16 9.64
CA THR A 79 0.57 -16.09 10.50
C THR A 79 1.52 -15.80 11.66
N PRO A 80 2.03 -14.56 11.82
CA PRO A 80 2.79 -14.17 13.00
C PRO A 80 1.95 -14.26 14.28
N ARG A 81 2.57 -14.68 15.39
CA ARG A 81 1.92 -14.77 16.72
C ARG A 81 2.86 -14.26 17.80
N THR A 82 3.17 -12.98 17.73
CA THR A 82 4.02 -12.24 18.67
C THR A 82 3.30 -11.83 19.95
N GLY A 83 1.96 -11.87 19.95
CA GLY A 83 1.12 -11.50 21.09
C GLY A 83 0.64 -10.04 21.07
N SER A 84 0.99 -9.25 20.05
CA SER A 84 0.48 -7.89 19.85
C SER A 84 0.21 -7.62 18.37
N LEU A 85 -0.77 -6.77 18.05
CA LEU A 85 -1.06 -6.35 16.67
C LEU A 85 0.18 -5.73 16.04
N ARG A 86 0.86 -4.87 16.78
CA ARG A 86 2.11 -4.23 16.33
C ARG A 86 3.17 -5.26 15.95
N GLY A 87 3.44 -6.23 16.83
CA GLY A 87 4.46 -7.23 16.57
C GLY A 87 4.08 -8.14 15.39
N ASP A 88 2.80 -8.48 15.26
CA ASP A 88 2.30 -9.33 14.19
C ASP A 88 2.40 -8.63 12.83
N VAL A 89 1.97 -7.36 12.75
CA VAL A 89 2.06 -6.54 11.53
C VAL A 89 3.52 -6.27 11.15
N LEU A 90 4.40 -6.01 12.12
CA LEU A 90 5.83 -5.79 11.85
C LEU A 90 6.51 -7.07 11.35
N ALA A 91 6.22 -8.21 11.94
CA ALA A 91 6.74 -9.50 11.47
C ALA A 91 6.24 -9.82 10.05
N TYR A 92 4.97 -9.52 9.76
CA TYR A 92 4.42 -9.63 8.41
C TYR A 92 5.13 -8.69 7.42
N ALA A 93 5.34 -7.42 7.79
CA ALA A 93 6.01 -6.42 6.98
C ALA A 93 7.46 -6.83 6.63
N ARG A 94 8.21 -7.33 7.62
CA ARG A 94 9.59 -7.83 7.41
C ARG A 94 9.65 -8.98 6.42
N ARG A 95 8.72 -9.95 6.51
CA ARG A 95 8.66 -11.08 5.58
C ARG A 95 8.35 -10.62 4.15
N ASN A 96 7.45 -9.65 4.00
CA ASN A 96 7.15 -9.06 2.70
C ASN A 96 8.32 -8.25 2.14
N ALA A 97 9.02 -7.46 2.97
CA ALA A 97 10.21 -6.74 2.57
C ALA A 97 11.35 -7.68 2.15
N ALA A 98 11.57 -8.77 2.89
CA ALA A 98 12.55 -9.80 2.54
C ALA A 98 12.20 -10.52 1.23
N LEU A 99 10.91 -10.80 1.00
CA LEU A 99 10.43 -11.34 -0.28
C LEU A 99 10.66 -10.35 -1.43
N ALA A 100 10.32 -9.07 -1.24
CA ALA A 100 10.53 -8.00 -2.21
C ALA A 100 12.02 -7.76 -2.55
N ALA A 101 12.94 -8.13 -1.66
CA ALA A 101 14.36 -8.07 -1.91
C ALA A 101 14.87 -9.18 -2.86
N ARG A 102 14.11 -10.27 -3.06
CA ARG A 102 14.53 -11.42 -3.88
C ARG A 102 14.49 -11.07 -5.38
N PRO A 103 15.58 -11.28 -6.15
CA PRO A 103 15.63 -10.94 -7.58
C PRO A 103 14.48 -11.54 -8.40
N GLU A 104 14.08 -12.77 -8.10
CA GLU A 104 13.00 -13.49 -8.78
C GLU A 104 11.66 -12.78 -8.58
N TYR A 105 11.38 -12.35 -7.34
CA TYR A 105 10.16 -11.62 -7.01
C TYR A 105 10.14 -10.25 -7.71
N ARG A 106 11.28 -9.53 -7.74
CA ARG A 106 11.39 -8.25 -8.45
C ARG A 106 11.15 -8.38 -9.95
N GLY A 107 11.69 -9.43 -10.57
CA GLY A 107 11.46 -9.73 -11.99
C GLY A 107 9.97 -9.94 -12.29
N LEU A 108 9.31 -10.76 -11.49
CA LEU A 108 7.88 -11.09 -11.64
C LEU A 108 6.98 -9.88 -11.37
N PHE A 109 7.31 -9.10 -10.35
CA PHE A 109 6.52 -7.93 -9.99
C PHE A 109 6.59 -6.83 -11.06
N ARG A 110 7.74 -6.68 -11.73
CA ARG A 110 7.86 -5.83 -12.93
C ARG A 110 6.98 -6.30 -14.08
N ILE A 111 6.87 -7.62 -14.28
CA ILE A 111 6.00 -8.20 -15.31
C ILE A 111 4.52 -7.90 -14.99
N PHE A 112 4.09 -8.07 -13.74
CA PHE A 112 2.72 -7.72 -13.34
C PHE A 112 2.35 -6.26 -13.55
N VAL A 113 3.32 -5.33 -13.44
CA VAL A 113 3.06 -3.91 -13.71
C VAL A 113 3.13 -3.58 -15.19
N ALA A 114 4.09 -4.14 -15.92
CA ALA A 114 4.23 -3.89 -17.35
C ALA A 114 3.07 -4.48 -18.16
N GLU A 115 2.53 -5.62 -17.72
CA GLU A 115 1.47 -6.37 -18.42
C GLU A 115 0.13 -6.29 -17.66
N GLY A 116 -0.06 -5.27 -16.81
CA GLY A 116 -1.12 -5.19 -15.79
C GLY A 116 -2.57 -5.14 -16.30
N GLU A 117 -2.80 -5.01 -17.60
CA GLU A 117 -4.12 -5.10 -18.23
C GLU A 117 -4.44 -6.51 -18.76
N ASP A 118 -3.49 -7.45 -18.72
CA ASP A 118 -3.71 -8.83 -19.15
C ASP A 118 -4.62 -9.57 -18.15
N ALA A 119 -5.75 -10.06 -18.66
CA ALA A 119 -6.78 -10.72 -17.86
C ALA A 119 -6.29 -12.02 -17.19
N GLU A 120 -5.35 -12.73 -17.81
CA GLU A 120 -4.79 -13.97 -17.29
C GLU A 120 -3.83 -13.69 -16.13
N LEU A 121 -2.95 -12.68 -16.27
CA LEU A 121 -2.09 -12.22 -15.19
C LEU A 121 -2.89 -11.69 -14.01
N LEU A 122 -3.92 -10.89 -14.27
CA LEU A 122 -4.82 -10.41 -13.21
C LEU A 122 -5.51 -11.57 -12.49
N ALA A 123 -5.88 -12.64 -13.19
CA ALA A 123 -6.43 -13.84 -12.55
C ALA A 123 -5.40 -14.55 -11.65
N ILE A 124 -4.14 -14.64 -12.08
CA ILE A 124 -3.05 -15.19 -11.26
C ILE A 124 -2.86 -14.33 -10.01
N VAL A 125 -2.76 -13.01 -10.15
CA VAL A 125 -2.60 -12.07 -9.02
C VAL A 125 -3.77 -12.16 -8.04
N ARG A 126 -5.01 -12.25 -8.52
CA ARG A 126 -6.19 -12.47 -7.67
C ARG A 126 -6.06 -13.79 -6.88
N SER A 127 -5.71 -14.88 -7.55
CA SER A 127 -5.55 -16.19 -6.89
C SER A 127 -4.44 -16.21 -5.84
N LEU A 128 -3.37 -15.43 -6.05
CA LEU A 128 -2.31 -15.26 -5.06
C LEU A 128 -2.83 -14.47 -3.86
N ARG A 129 -3.53 -13.35 -4.09
CA ARG A 129 -4.12 -12.54 -3.02
C ARG A 129 -5.07 -13.38 -2.16
N GLU A 130 -5.95 -14.17 -2.78
CA GLU A 130 -6.85 -15.09 -2.08
C GLU A 130 -6.09 -16.12 -1.23
N ALA A 131 -4.95 -16.61 -1.72
CA ALA A 131 -4.12 -17.53 -0.97
C ALA A 131 -3.46 -16.85 0.25
N PHE A 132 -3.09 -15.57 0.16
CA PHE A 132 -2.47 -14.83 1.27
C PHE A 132 -3.47 -14.26 2.28
N GLU A 133 -4.71 -14.01 1.86
CA GLU A 133 -5.77 -13.40 2.68
C GLU A 133 -5.95 -14.00 4.08
N PRO A 134 -5.80 -15.32 4.31
CA PRO A 134 -5.90 -15.88 5.65
C PRO A 134 -4.93 -15.25 6.68
N VAL A 135 -3.74 -14.82 6.26
CA VAL A 135 -2.72 -14.29 7.17
C VAL A 135 -3.13 -12.93 7.77
N PRO A 136 -3.41 -11.88 6.97
CA PRO A 136 -4.00 -10.64 7.47
C PRO A 136 -5.23 -10.88 8.33
N ARG A 137 -6.17 -11.71 7.84
CA ARG A 137 -7.42 -12.00 8.54
C ARG A 137 -7.18 -12.59 9.94
N GLU A 138 -6.25 -13.53 10.07
CA GLU A 138 -5.92 -14.15 11.37
C GLU A 138 -5.23 -13.18 12.33
N VAL A 139 -4.29 -12.35 11.84
CA VAL A 139 -3.67 -11.28 12.66
C VAL A 139 -4.73 -10.33 13.21
N LEU A 140 -5.64 -9.87 12.34
CA LEU A 140 -6.71 -8.95 12.72
C LEU A 140 -7.70 -9.59 13.69
N THR A 141 -8.06 -10.86 13.47
CA THR A 141 -8.95 -11.62 14.35
C THR A 141 -8.33 -11.75 15.75
N ALA A 142 -7.06 -12.11 15.83
CA ALA A 142 -6.34 -12.25 17.09
C ALA A 142 -6.20 -10.90 17.83
N ALA A 143 -5.87 -9.82 17.11
CA ALA A 143 -5.81 -8.48 17.68
C ALA A 143 -7.17 -7.99 18.21
N ARG A 144 -8.26 -8.30 17.48
CA ARG A 144 -9.62 -7.97 17.93
C ARG A 144 -10.02 -8.74 19.18
N ALA A 145 -9.67 -10.02 19.28
CA ALA A 145 -9.89 -10.81 20.47
C ALA A 145 -9.14 -10.28 21.70
N ARG A 146 -8.00 -9.60 21.49
CA ARG A 146 -7.22 -8.92 22.54
C ARG A 146 -7.69 -7.49 22.85
N GLY A 147 -8.68 -6.97 22.12
CA GLY A 147 -9.19 -5.60 22.30
C GLY A 147 -8.24 -4.50 21.78
N GLU A 148 -7.29 -4.82 20.90
CA GLU A 148 -6.32 -3.85 20.38
C GLU A 148 -6.87 -2.95 19.25
N ILE A 149 -8.01 -3.33 18.68
CA ILE A 149 -8.65 -2.65 17.53
C ILE A 149 -9.90 -1.90 18.02
N GLY A 150 -9.93 -0.58 17.83
CA GLY A 150 -11.05 0.28 18.16
C GLY A 150 -12.30 0.02 17.32
N ALA A 151 -13.48 0.31 17.88
CA ALA A 151 -14.78 -0.04 17.29
C ALA A 151 -15.10 0.63 15.93
N GLY A 152 -14.40 1.71 15.57
CA GLY A 152 -14.52 2.42 14.29
C GLY A 152 -13.26 2.37 13.42
N ALA A 153 -12.30 1.49 13.74
CA ALA A 153 -11.16 1.23 12.88
C ALA A 153 -11.60 0.37 11.68
N ASP A 154 -11.01 0.64 10.51
CA ASP A 154 -11.07 -0.25 9.34
C ASP A 154 -9.75 -1.04 9.28
N PRO A 155 -9.73 -2.29 9.76
CA PRO A 155 -8.50 -3.06 9.85
C PRO A 155 -8.10 -3.66 8.51
N ALA A 156 -9.00 -3.73 7.52
CA ALA A 156 -8.68 -4.19 6.17
C ALA A 156 -7.71 -3.20 5.49
N LEU A 157 -7.95 -1.90 5.69
CA LEU A 157 -7.09 -0.84 5.18
C LEU A 157 -5.64 -0.94 5.67
N LEU A 158 -5.41 -1.53 6.84
CA LEU A 158 -4.07 -1.68 7.41
C LEU A 158 -3.17 -2.52 6.47
N PHE A 159 -3.61 -3.68 6.02
CA PHE A 159 -2.77 -4.51 5.15
C PHE A 159 -2.69 -3.99 3.72
N GLU A 160 -3.72 -3.28 3.24
CA GLU A 160 -3.71 -2.61 1.94
C GLU A 160 -2.68 -1.48 1.89
N VAL A 161 -2.70 -0.58 2.88
CA VAL A 161 -1.75 0.53 2.98
C VAL A 161 -0.32 0.02 3.17
N LEU A 162 -0.14 -1.02 3.99
CA LEU A 162 1.17 -1.64 4.19
C LEU A 162 1.70 -2.21 2.86
N GLY A 163 0.89 -2.99 2.15
CA GLY A 163 1.25 -3.54 0.85
C GLY A 163 1.58 -2.46 -0.17
N ALA A 164 0.76 -1.41 -0.27
CA ALA A 164 0.99 -0.29 -1.17
C ALA A 164 2.30 0.45 -0.87
N ALA A 165 2.60 0.70 0.41
CA ALA A 165 3.85 1.34 0.82
C ALA A 165 5.06 0.48 0.48
N LEU A 166 5.05 -0.83 0.78
CA LEU A 166 6.16 -1.72 0.43
C LEU A 166 6.37 -1.82 -1.09
N ASN A 167 5.27 -1.84 -1.85
CA ASN A 167 5.33 -1.84 -3.31
C ASN A 167 5.93 -0.54 -3.86
N TRP A 168 5.60 0.62 -3.28
CA TRP A 168 6.18 1.91 -3.67
C TRP A 168 7.72 1.88 -3.60
N TRP A 169 8.27 1.43 -2.47
CA TRP A 169 9.72 1.29 -2.28
C TRP A 169 10.35 0.32 -3.28
N LEU A 170 9.66 -0.78 -3.56
CA LEU A 170 10.12 -1.74 -4.56
C LEU A 170 10.15 -1.14 -5.99
N PHE A 171 9.16 -0.33 -6.35
CA PHE A 171 9.00 0.23 -7.69
C PHE A 171 9.87 1.43 -7.99
N PHE A 172 9.87 2.41 -7.10
CA PHE A 172 10.40 3.74 -7.41
C PHE A 172 11.77 3.96 -6.80
N GLU A 173 12.00 3.44 -5.60
CA GLU A 173 13.28 3.61 -4.90
C GLU A 173 14.29 2.53 -5.30
N HIS A 174 13.81 1.38 -5.81
CA HIS A 174 14.63 0.21 -6.18
C HIS A 174 15.54 -0.32 -5.05
N THR A 175 15.33 0.13 -3.83
CA THR A 175 16.05 -0.28 -2.62
C THR A 175 15.14 -1.05 -1.68
N PRO A 176 15.65 -2.08 -0.97
CA PRO A 176 14.91 -2.67 0.14
C PRO A 176 14.51 -1.60 1.16
N THR A 177 13.31 -1.71 1.72
CA THR A 177 12.90 -0.87 2.85
C THR A 177 13.81 -1.14 4.05
N ASP A 178 14.32 -0.10 4.70
CA ASP A 178 15.08 -0.26 5.93
C ASP A 178 14.17 -0.60 7.14
N GLU A 179 14.79 -1.16 8.17
CA GLU A 179 14.10 -1.60 9.39
C GLU A 179 13.44 -0.43 10.14
N ALA A 180 14.07 0.75 10.11
CA ALA A 180 13.56 1.94 10.79
C ALA A 180 12.27 2.45 10.12
N PHE A 181 12.17 2.36 8.80
CA PHE A 181 10.97 2.69 8.03
C PHE A 181 9.83 1.74 8.37
N LEU A 182 10.09 0.43 8.41
CA LEU A 182 9.07 -0.55 8.79
C LEU A 182 8.50 -0.25 10.18
N HIS A 183 9.38 0.06 11.15
CA HIS A 183 8.96 0.47 12.48
C HIS A 183 8.07 1.72 12.45
N ARG A 184 8.52 2.82 11.81
CA ARG A 184 7.75 4.08 11.74
C ARG A 184 6.39 3.87 11.07
N LEU A 185 6.35 3.13 9.97
CA LEU A 185 5.12 2.86 9.22
C LEU A 185 4.14 2.05 10.08
N VAL A 186 4.60 0.96 10.70
CA VAL A 186 3.75 0.12 11.55
C VAL A 186 3.27 0.87 12.78
N ASP A 187 4.13 1.67 13.41
CA ASP A 187 3.76 2.49 14.58
C ASP A 187 2.65 3.49 14.23
N LEU A 188 2.80 4.18 13.10
CA LEU A 188 1.78 5.10 12.58
C LEU A 188 0.45 4.37 12.37
N MET A 189 0.47 3.23 11.68
CA MET A 189 -0.75 2.50 11.31
C MET A 189 -1.46 1.90 12.53
N VAL A 190 -0.73 1.26 13.44
CA VAL A 190 -1.29 0.65 14.64
C VAL A 190 -1.85 1.71 15.58
N SER A 191 -1.20 2.89 15.69
CA SER A 191 -1.75 3.99 16.48
C SER A 191 -3.15 4.41 16.01
N GLN A 192 -3.41 4.39 14.70
CA GLN A 192 -4.73 4.71 14.15
C GLN A 192 -5.77 3.61 14.42
N MET A 193 -5.33 2.35 14.52
CA MET A 193 -6.23 1.22 14.85
C MET A 193 -6.75 1.30 16.28
N SER A 194 -5.93 1.77 17.22
CA SER A 194 -6.35 1.94 18.63
C SER A 194 -7.11 3.24 18.87
N GLN A 195 -6.91 4.28 18.04
CA GLN A 195 -7.43 5.63 18.30
C GLN A 195 -8.80 5.95 17.69
N ARG A 196 -9.44 5.05 16.92
CA ARG A 196 -10.78 5.31 16.36
C ARG A 196 -11.86 4.41 16.95
N ALA A 197 -12.17 4.63 18.22
CA ALA A 197 -13.56 4.88 18.56
C ALA A 197 -13.65 6.39 18.76
N THR A 198 -13.94 7.15 17.69
CA THR A 198 -14.65 8.39 17.94
C THR A 198 -15.95 7.92 18.58
N GLU A 199 -16.07 8.11 19.89
CA GLU A 199 -17.30 7.84 20.64
C GLU A 199 -18.50 8.17 19.75
N PRO A 200 -19.52 7.31 19.65
CA PRO A 200 -20.77 7.72 19.05
C PRO A 200 -21.17 9.01 19.76
N ALA A 201 -21.12 10.05 18.96
CA ALA A 201 -21.21 11.43 19.31
C ALA A 201 -22.53 11.74 20.04
N ASP A 202 -22.58 11.58 21.36
CA ASP A 202 -23.80 11.80 22.15
C ASP A 202 -23.84 13.21 22.77
N ILE A 203 -23.19 14.19 22.12
CA ILE A 203 -23.27 15.59 22.58
C ILE A 203 -24.67 16.13 22.26
N THR A 204 -25.41 16.45 23.32
CA THR A 204 -26.75 17.03 23.20
C THR A 204 -26.69 18.49 22.80
N VAL A 205 -27.81 19.02 22.30
CA VAL A 205 -27.93 20.45 21.97
C VAL A 205 -27.63 21.31 23.19
N GLU A 206 -28.07 20.92 24.39
CA GLU A 206 -27.85 21.64 25.64
C GLU A 206 -26.36 21.84 25.94
N LYS A 207 -25.54 20.81 25.70
CA LYS A 207 -24.10 20.87 25.93
C LYS A 207 -23.38 21.80 24.96
N LEU A 208 -23.87 21.91 23.73
CA LEU A 208 -23.37 22.90 22.75
C LEU A 208 -23.79 24.33 23.10
N LEU A 209 -25.05 24.53 23.51
CA LEU A 209 -25.53 25.84 23.94
C LEU A 209 -24.74 26.37 25.13
N ALA A 210 -24.47 25.51 26.12
CA ALA A 210 -23.64 25.86 27.28
C ALA A 210 -22.20 26.21 26.89
N ALA A 211 -21.61 25.48 25.92
CA ALA A 211 -20.23 25.74 25.49
C ALA A 211 -20.08 27.06 24.70
N LEU A 212 -21.12 27.45 23.95
CA LEU A 212 -21.15 28.72 23.21
C LEU A 212 -21.64 29.90 24.06
N ASP A 213 -22.31 29.61 25.17
CA ASP A 213 -23.06 30.58 25.96
C ASP A 213 -24.06 31.34 25.07
N CYS A 214 -24.88 30.59 24.32
CA CYS A 214 -25.82 31.16 23.36
C CYS A 214 -27.16 30.39 23.31
N GLY A 215 -28.20 31.04 22.79
CA GLY A 215 -29.50 30.41 22.51
C GLY A 215 -29.53 29.56 21.23
N ARG A 216 -30.56 28.71 21.08
CA ARG A 216 -30.73 27.78 19.95
C ARG A 216 -30.72 28.47 18.58
N ALA A 217 -31.34 29.64 18.46
CA ALA A 217 -31.35 30.39 17.19
C ALA A 217 -29.94 30.80 16.73
N THR A 218 -29.06 31.13 17.67
CA THR A 218 -27.67 31.50 17.37
C THR A 218 -26.83 30.28 16.99
N LEU A 219 -27.06 29.13 17.65
CA LEU A 219 -26.45 27.86 17.28
C LEU A 219 -26.78 27.48 15.83
N TYR A 220 -28.06 27.50 15.44
CA TYR A 220 -28.46 27.19 14.06
C TYR A 220 -27.92 28.22 13.06
N ARG A 221 -27.88 29.50 13.41
CA ARG A 221 -27.22 30.52 12.57
C ARG A 221 -25.73 30.23 12.35
N TYR A 222 -25.03 29.69 13.34
CA TYR A 222 -23.63 29.27 13.17
C TYR A 222 -23.50 28.03 12.29
N ILE A 223 -24.47 27.11 12.35
CA ILE A 223 -24.53 25.95 11.45
C ILE A 223 -24.78 26.43 10.01
N ASP A 224 -25.76 27.30 9.78
CA ASP A 224 -26.10 27.84 8.45
C ASP A 224 -24.93 28.64 7.83
N ARG A 225 -24.10 29.27 8.67
CA ARG A 225 -22.90 30.00 8.26
C ARG A 225 -21.66 29.11 8.14
N GLY A 226 -21.78 27.79 8.35
CA GLY A 226 -20.67 26.83 8.26
C GLY A 226 -19.63 26.93 9.38
N LEU A 227 -19.94 27.67 10.46
CA LEU A 227 -19.08 27.79 11.64
C LEU A 227 -19.09 26.51 12.49
N LEU A 228 -20.19 25.78 12.49
CA LEU A 228 -20.36 24.50 13.17
C LEU A 228 -20.90 23.44 12.19
N PRO A 229 -20.49 22.17 12.35
CA PRO A 229 -21.05 21.09 11.53
C PRO A 229 -22.55 20.88 11.86
N PRO A 230 -23.35 20.42 10.88
CA PRO A 230 -24.75 20.09 11.11
C PRO A 230 -24.90 18.93 12.11
N PRO A 231 -26.04 18.79 12.78
CA PRO A 231 -26.31 17.64 13.64
C PRO A 231 -26.24 16.33 12.85
N ILE A 232 -25.77 15.29 13.52
CA ILE A 232 -25.85 13.91 13.04
C ILE A 232 -27.32 13.49 13.24
N GLU A 233 -28.06 13.33 12.13
CA GLU A 233 -29.47 12.95 12.18
C GLU A 233 -29.63 11.54 12.78
N GLY A 234 -30.35 11.45 13.90
CA GLY A 234 -30.92 10.19 14.36
C GLY A 234 -32.17 9.87 13.53
N ARG A 235 -32.41 8.58 13.23
CA ARG A 235 -33.69 8.11 12.65
C ARG A 235 -34.89 8.80 13.34
N ARG A 236 -35.90 9.17 12.53
CA ARG A 236 -37.12 9.93 12.91
C ARG A 236 -37.50 9.77 14.38
N GLY A 237 -37.58 10.90 15.10
CA GLY A 237 -38.04 10.98 16.49
C GLY A 237 -36.95 10.99 17.56
N ARG A 238 -35.65 10.95 17.20
CA ARG A 238 -34.55 11.10 18.16
C ARG A 238 -34.03 12.54 18.23
N PRO A 239 -33.66 13.02 19.44
CA PRO A 239 -33.06 14.34 19.61
C PRO A 239 -31.74 14.47 18.85
N ALA A 240 -31.50 15.64 18.26
CA ALA A 240 -30.28 15.94 17.50
C ALA A 240 -29.01 15.73 18.33
N ARG A 241 -27.96 15.21 17.67
CA ARG A 241 -26.68 14.87 18.27
C ARG A 241 -25.51 15.44 17.48
N TRP A 242 -24.41 15.75 18.14
CA TRP A 242 -23.23 16.35 17.51
C TRP A 242 -21.93 15.66 17.90
N SER A 243 -20.97 15.68 16.98
CA SER A 243 -19.63 15.14 17.19
C SER A 243 -18.87 15.87 18.31
N PRO A 244 -17.92 15.21 18.99
CA PRO A 244 -16.98 15.87 19.87
C PRO A 244 -16.21 17.03 19.19
N GLU A 245 -15.99 16.93 17.87
CA GLU A 245 -15.43 18.01 17.06
C GLU A 245 -16.31 19.27 17.08
N ALA A 246 -17.63 19.13 16.96
CA ALA A 246 -18.56 20.25 17.05
C ALA A 246 -18.44 20.98 18.39
N LEU A 247 -18.28 20.22 19.49
CA LEU A 247 -18.09 20.78 20.82
C LEU A 247 -16.74 21.51 20.96
N ALA A 248 -15.66 20.94 20.43
CA ALA A 248 -14.35 21.57 20.42
C ALA A 248 -14.37 22.88 19.61
N ARG A 249 -15.04 22.87 18.45
CA ARG A 249 -15.21 24.04 17.59
C ARG A 249 -16.06 25.12 18.27
N ALA A 250 -17.13 24.73 18.96
CA ALA A 250 -17.95 25.62 19.78
C ALA A 250 -17.14 26.33 20.87
N LYS A 251 -16.36 25.58 21.67
CA LYS A 251 -15.46 26.17 22.68
C LYS A 251 -14.47 27.15 22.07
N LYS A 252 -13.89 26.81 20.92
CA LYS A 252 -12.94 27.68 20.21
C LYS A 252 -13.59 28.98 19.72
N ILE A 253 -14.80 28.90 19.17
CA ILE A 253 -15.58 30.08 18.77
C ILE A 253 -15.83 30.97 20.00
N ARG A 254 -16.23 30.40 21.13
CA ARG A 254 -16.46 31.15 22.37
C ARG A 254 -15.20 31.86 22.86
N THR A 255 -14.06 31.18 22.86
CA THR A 255 -12.76 31.79 23.22
C THR A 255 -12.42 32.96 22.31
N LEU A 256 -12.60 32.81 20.99
CA LEU A 256 -12.30 33.88 20.04
C LEU A 256 -13.25 35.09 20.19
N LEU A 257 -14.53 34.83 20.46
CA LEU A 257 -15.49 35.90 20.77
C LEU A 257 -15.10 36.66 22.05
N ALA A 258 -14.67 35.94 23.09
CA ALA A 258 -14.19 36.54 24.34
C ALA A 258 -12.89 37.36 24.16
N GLN A 259 -12.09 37.03 23.15
CA GLN A 259 -10.90 37.79 22.75
C GLN A 259 -11.21 39.00 21.85
N GLY A 260 -12.49 39.28 21.58
CA GLY A 260 -12.93 40.43 20.78
C GLY A 260 -12.90 40.21 19.26
N PHE A 261 -12.70 38.98 18.78
CA PHE A 261 -12.76 38.71 17.35
C PHE A 261 -14.19 38.77 16.82
N THR A 262 -14.39 39.41 15.66
CA THR A 262 -15.68 39.42 14.98
C THR A 262 -15.99 38.04 14.38
N LEU A 263 -17.28 37.73 14.20
CA LEU A 263 -17.70 36.46 13.57
C LEU A 263 -17.12 36.26 12.17
N ALA A 264 -17.01 37.32 11.36
CA ALA A 264 -16.39 37.25 10.04
C ALA A 264 -14.89 36.86 10.11
N THR A 265 -14.17 37.35 11.12
CA THR A 265 -12.77 36.97 11.35
C THR A 265 -12.65 35.51 11.82
N ILE A 266 -13.59 35.05 12.66
CA ILE A 266 -13.64 33.66 13.12
C ILE A 266 -13.94 32.71 11.95
N GLU A 267 -14.88 33.07 11.07
CA GLU A 267 -15.20 32.34 9.84
C GLU A 267 -13.98 32.14 8.96
N GLN A 268 -13.25 33.22 8.67
CA GLN A 268 -12.03 33.17 7.86
C GLN A 268 -10.93 32.31 8.50
N ARG A 269 -10.79 32.39 9.84
CA ARG A 269 -9.77 31.64 10.59
C ARG A 269 -10.08 30.15 10.71
N LEU A 270 -11.36 29.78 10.72
CA LEU A 270 -11.79 28.39 10.73
C LEU A 270 -11.83 27.79 9.32
N ALA A 271 -12.16 28.57 8.28
CA ALA A 271 -12.09 28.17 6.88
C ALA A 271 -10.65 28.03 6.38
N GLY A 272 -9.72 28.83 6.92
CA GLY A 272 -8.28 28.77 6.59
C GLY A 272 -7.52 27.58 7.19
N GLY A 273 -8.18 26.72 7.98
CA GLY A 273 -7.56 25.53 8.60
C GLY A 273 -7.29 24.36 7.65
N SER A 274 -7.70 24.45 6.37
CA SER A 274 -7.46 23.41 5.35
C SER A 274 -6.56 23.85 4.18
N ARG A 275 -5.90 25.01 4.25
CA ARG A 275 -4.81 25.36 3.31
C ARG A 275 -3.69 26.11 4.02
N GLY A 276 -2.49 25.54 4.00
CA GLY A 276 -1.25 26.23 4.35
C GLY A 276 -1.06 27.52 3.55
N PRO A 277 -0.17 28.42 3.99
CA PRO A 277 -0.15 29.81 3.54
C PRO A 277 0.22 29.90 2.05
N ALA A 278 -0.73 30.35 1.24
CA ALA A 278 -0.44 30.89 -0.08
C ALA A 278 0.11 32.31 0.10
N ALA A 279 1.41 32.48 -0.12
CA ALA A 279 2.05 33.78 -0.24
C ALA A 279 1.45 34.56 -1.42
N ARG A 280 1.19 35.86 -1.21
CA ARG A 280 0.65 36.80 -2.21
C ARG A 280 1.60 36.97 -3.42
N PRO A 281 1.08 37.32 -4.60
CA PRO A 281 1.88 37.56 -5.79
C PRO A 281 2.44 39.00 -5.79
N GLY A 282 3.75 39.13 -5.70
CA GLY A 282 4.49 40.35 -6.02
C GLY A 282 5.33 40.13 -7.26
N ARG A 283 5.06 40.90 -8.32
CA ARG A 283 5.77 40.87 -9.61
C ARG A 283 7.27 41.18 -9.45
N THR A 284 8.12 40.32 -10.02
CA THR A 284 9.23 40.70 -10.92
C THR A 284 9.71 39.45 -11.64
N ARG A 285 9.58 39.41 -12.98
CA ARG A 285 10.16 38.37 -13.84
C ARG A 285 11.65 38.66 -14.06
N PRO A 286 12.51 37.63 -14.04
CA PRO A 286 13.64 37.56 -14.95
C PRO A 286 13.32 36.59 -16.10
N ARG A 287 13.69 36.98 -17.32
CA ARG A 287 13.65 36.16 -18.53
C ARG A 287 14.57 34.95 -18.36
N LEU A 288 14.03 33.74 -18.50
CA LEU A 288 14.85 32.57 -18.85
C LEU A 288 15.06 32.60 -20.37
N GLN A 289 16.29 32.95 -20.76
CA GLN A 289 16.80 32.67 -22.10
C GLN A 289 16.77 31.17 -22.36
N ALA A 290 16.30 30.83 -23.56
CA ALA A 290 16.49 29.54 -24.16
C ALA A 290 17.99 29.26 -24.32
N ALA A 291 18.48 28.17 -23.74
CA ALA A 291 19.75 27.57 -24.12
C ALA A 291 19.46 26.45 -25.12
N ALA A 292 19.37 26.84 -26.39
CA ALA A 292 19.68 25.94 -27.48
C ALA A 292 21.21 25.72 -27.50
N MET A 293 21.60 24.47 -27.73
CA MET A 293 22.65 24.05 -28.66
C MET A 293 23.68 25.10 -29.12
N SER A 294 24.94 24.69 -29.01
CA SER A 294 26.10 25.08 -29.84
C SER A 294 27.07 26.10 -29.25
N GLY A 295 28.17 25.59 -28.69
CA GLY A 295 29.48 26.22 -28.77
C GLY A 295 30.24 25.61 -29.94
N ALA A 296 30.26 26.32 -31.07
CA ALA A 296 31.09 26.01 -32.22
C ALA A 296 32.46 26.72 -32.11
N GLN A 297 33.51 26.00 -32.52
CA GLN A 297 34.63 26.47 -33.36
C GLN A 297 35.42 27.73 -32.96
N GLY A 298 36.71 27.54 -32.70
CA GLY A 298 37.79 28.23 -33.44
C GLY A 298 38.58 27.16 -34.20
N ALA A 299 38.61 27.10 -35.54
CA ALA A 299 39.29 27.98 -36.51
C ALA A 299 40.83 27.96 -36.33
N ARG A 300 41.69 27.78 -37.33
CA ARG A 300 41.65 27.43 -38.77
C ARG A 300 43.13 27.31 -39.21
N ALA A 301 43.37 26.74 -40.41
CA ALA A 301 44.61 26.65 -41.19
C ALA A 301 45.52 25.43 -40.87
N ALA A 302 46.07 24.67 -41.83
CA ALA A 302 46.34 24.93 -43.24
C ALA A 302 46.35 23.64 -44.09
N CYS A 303 46.23 23.83 -45.41
CA CYS A 303 46.35 22.87 -46.50
C CYS A 303 47.66 22.04 -46.49
N ALA A 304 47.61 20.79 -46.98
CA ALA A 304 48.43 20.23 -48.09
C ALA A 304 48.68 18.71 -47.97
N GLY A 305 48.61 18.01 -49.11
CA GLY A 305 49.15 16.66 -49.38
C GLY A 305 48.11 15.53 -49.37
N GLU A 306 47.67 14.94 -50.50
CA GLU A 306 48.38 13.91 -51.32
C GLU A 306 48.78 12.68 -50.45
N THR A 307 48.53 11.41 -50.76
CA THR A 307 48.40 10.69 -52.04
C THR A 307 48.00 9.20 -51.76
N THR A 308 47.25 8.58 -52.70
CA THR A 308 47.42 7.19 -53.26
C THR A 308 47.42 5.97 -52.31
N GLU A 309 46.39 5.11 -52.33
CA GLU A 309 46.31 3.85 -53.13
C GLU A 309 47.18 2.70 -52.56
N THR A 310 46.55 1.65 -52.04
CA THR A 310 46.57 0.23 -52.51
C THR A 310 45.81 -0.63 -51.51
#